data_AF-A0A9C8NS85-F1
#
_entry.id   AF-A0A9C8NS85-F1
#
_cell.length_a   1.000
_cell.length_b   1.000
_cell.length_c   1.000
_cell.angle_alpha   90.00
_cell.angle_beta   90.00
_cell.angle_gamma   90.00
#
_symmetry.space_group_name_H-M   'P 1'
#
loop_
_entity.id
_entity.type
_entity.pdbx_description
1 polymer ?
#
loop_
_entity_poly.entity_id
_entity_poly.type
_entity_poly.pdbx_seq_one_letter_code
_entity_poly.pdbx_strand_id
1 'polypeptide(L)'
;MRIAVSLLNFRPGLIGGAETYIRNMLAAFEQARGGDEIVLVGWRGNLDDVGPAGIRRVDVDKGDWSIVAARVFEAFTPYRAGLVERVFQKLDADVALFPQQSIFPKAIAGPTVLIVHDVQHLLFPHRFRARDRMFRRAAYPRSLRRADRIIAISQFTADILVERCGVCRDRIAVVHPGLVGCNVDAIEPYDEIPGPFLYYPAASFPHKGHEQLFETFAKLRERSDFPYKLLLTGQRTAHWRGLRKRLTALGIGEDVMHLGFVPPSDVLRLYKAAAAVVFPSQFEGFGQPALEATELGAKFICSRLPVFAEIGIPQQWQIDFADPDQLLAALGRPGPTVLDKPAPTWAEAAERMLDVIRGAAC
;
A
#
# COMPACT_ATOMS: atom_id res chain seq x y z
N MET A 1 -10.59 25.60 -4.84
CA MET A 1 -11.38 24.89 -3.82
C MET A 1 -10.49 24.55 -2.62
N ARG A 2 -10.99 24.61 -1.39
CA ARG A 2 -10.27 24.20 -0.17
C ARG A 2 -10.52 22.73 0.12
N ILE A 3 -9.46 21.92 0.10
CA ILE A 3 -9.49 20.48 0.33
C ILE A 3 -8.84 20.15 1.66
N ALA A 4 -9.60 19.63 2.62
CA ALA A 4 -9.07 19.14 3.88
C ALA A 4 -8.68 17.65 3.77
N VAL A 5 -7.39 17.34 3.86
CA VAL A 5 -6.88 15.96 3.82
C VAL A 5 -6.69 15.44 5.25
N SER A 6 -7.53 14.47 5.65
CA SER A 6 -7.50 13.88 6.99
C SER A 6 -6.44 12.78 7.10
N LEU A 7 -5.33 13.11 7.76
CA LEU A 7 -4.23 12.22 8.12
C LEU A 7 -4.28 11.81 9.60
N LEU A 8 -5.45 11.89 10.24
CA LEU A 8 -5.63 11.49 11.64
C LEU A 8 -5.45 9.98 11.87
N ASN A 9 -5.50 9.17 10.81
CA ASN A 9 -5.18 7.75 10.87
C ASN A 9 -3.74 7.46 10.44
N PHE A 10 -2.96 8.47 10.06
CA PHE A 10 -1.62 8.35 9.49
C PHE A 10 -0.59 8.10 10.59
N ARG A 11 0.28 7.12 10.34
CA ARG A 11 1.32 6.69 11.28
C ARG A 11 2.62 6.48 10.51
N PRO A 12 3.46 7.54 10.42
CA PRO A 12 4.75 7.43 9.75
C PRO A 12 5.55 6.24 10.29
N GLY A 13 6.18 5.47 9.39
CA GLY A 13 7.02 4.32 9.70
C GLY A 13 6.29 3.03 10.12
N LEU A 14 4.94 3.02 10.18
CA LEU A 14 4.17 1.89 10.72
C LEU A 14 3.13 1.29 9.76
N ILE A 15 2.80 1.95 8.65
CA ILE A 15 1.69 1.54 7.77
C ILE A 15 2.12 1.12 6.35
N GLY A 16 3.43 0.98 6.10
CA GLY A 16 3.97 0.37 4.89
C GLY A 16 3.50 1.04 3.59
N GLY A 17 3.01 0.25 2.62
CA GLY A 17 2.62 0.76 1.30
C GLY A 17 1.53 1.85 1.29
N ALA A 18 0.65 1.89 2.31
CA ALA A 18 -0.33 2.98 2.43
C ALA A 18 0.33 4.34 2.73
N GLU A 19 1.48 4.33 3.42
CA GLU A 19 2.26 5.53 3.65
C GLU A 19 2.96 6.00 2.37
N THR A 20 3.60 5.07 1.64
CA THR A 20 4.19 5.38 0.32
C THR A 20 3.15 5.98 -0.63
N TYR A 21 1.96 5.39 -0.69
CA TYR A 21 0.84 5.93 -1.48
C TYR A 21 0.53 7.38 -1.07
N ILE A 22 0.34 7.66 0.22
CA ILE A 22 -0.05 8.99 0.70
C ILE A 22 1.04 10.02 0.38
N ARG A 23 2.31 9.66 0.56
CA ARG A 23 3.44 10.54 0.26
C ARG A 23 3.50 10.88 -1.23
N ASN A 24 3.37 9.88 -2.11
CA ASN A 24 3.38 10.09 -3.55
C ASN A 24 2.15 10.87 -4.03
N MET A 25 0.97 10.55 -3.50
CA MET A 25 -0.28 11.29 -3.76
C MET A 25 -0.13 12.76 -3.38
N LEU A 26 0.38 13.07 -2.20
CA LEU A 26 0.56 14.46 -1.75
C LEU A 26 1.62 15.22 -2.57
N ALA A 27 2.71 14.56 -2.96
CA ALA A 27 3.71 15.15 -3.84
C ALA A 27 3.13 15.49 -5.22
N ALA A 28 2.32 14.59 -5.79
CA ALA A 28 1.67 14.82 -7.08
C ALA A 28 0.51 15.83 -7.00
N PHE A 29 -0.22 15.85 -5.89
CA PHE A 29 -1.25 16.86 -5.64
C PHE A 29 -0.67 18.28 -5.63
N GLU A 30 0.52 18.49 -5.05
CA GLU A 30 1.17 19.81 -5.06
C GLU A 30 1.45 20.31 -6.48
N GLN A 31 1.74 19.39 -7.41
CA GLN A 31 1.98 19.71 -8.82
C GLN A 31 0.67 19.91 -9.60
N ALA A 32 -0.38 19.14 -9.28
CA ALA A 32 -1.66 19.11 -10.01
C ALA A 32 -2.78 20.00 -9.43
N ARG A 33 -2.60 20.56 -8.22
CA ARG A 33 -3.65 21.31 -7.50
C ARG A 33 -4.17 22.53 -8.24
N GLY A 34 -3.39 23.13 -9.14
CA GLY A 34 -3.74 24.39 -9.79
C GLY A 34 -4.03 25.48 -8.75
N GLY A 35 -5.29 25.91 -8.67
CA GLY A 35 -5.78 26.90 -7.71
C GLY A 35 -6.37 26.34 -6.40
N ASP A 36 -6.30 25.02 -6.17
CA ASP A 36 -6.87 24.40 -4.96
C ASP A 36 -5.97 24.60 -3.73
N GLU A 37 -6.58 25.01 -2.61
CA GLU A 37 -5.92 25.10 -1.30
C GLU A 37 -5.99 23.74 -0.62
N ILE A 38 -4.86 23.03 -0.53
CA ILE A 38 -4.77 21.76 0.20
C ILE A 38 -4.38 22.04 1.65
N VAL A 39 -5.12 21.46 2.59
CA VAL A 39 -4.86 21.58 4.03
C VAL A 39 -4.73 20.18 4.65
N LEU A 40 -3.56 19.87 5.21
CA LEU A 40 -3.33 18.62 5.92
C LEU A 40 -3.81 18.74 7.37
N VAL A 41 -4.64 17.78 7.79
CA VAL A 41 -5.14 17.70 9.18
C VAL A 41 -4.63 16.41 9.80
N GLY A 42 -3.85 16.52 10.86
CA GLY A 42 -3.19 15.37 11.47
C GLY A 42 -2.84 15.62 12.92
N TRP A 43 -2.36 14.58 13.60
CA TRP A 43 -1.93 14.74 14.98
C TRP A 43 -0.60 15.47 15.06
N ARG A 44 -0.42 16.33 16.07
CA ARG A 44 0.85 17.05 16.28
C ARG A 44 2.04 16.08 16.29
N GLY A 45 3.08 16.41 15.53
CA GLY A 45 4.30 15.61 15.35
C GLY A 45 4.18 14.43 14.39
N ASN A 46 2.99 14.15 13.82
CA ASN A 46 2.83 13.11 12.79
C ASN A 46 2.88 13.67 11.36
N LEU A 47 2.92 15.00 11.20
CA LEU A 47 2.88 15.68 9.90
C LEU A 47 4.21 16.34 9.51
N ASP A 48 5.19 16.36 10.42
CA ASP A 48 6.43 17.13 10.31
C ASP A 48 7.23 16.77 9.04
N ASP A 49 7.17 15.51 8.64
CA ASP A 49 7.85 14.95 7.47
C ASP A 49 6.88 14.58 6.33
N VAL A 50 5.61 15.00 6.39
CA VAL A 50 4.57 14.57 5.46
C VAL A 50 4.20 15.67 4.47
N GLY A 51 4.29 15.33 3.19
CA GLY A 51 3.93 16.19 2.07
C GLY A 51 4.88 17.37 1.86
N PRO A 52 4.77 18.09 0.73
CA PRO A 52 5.59 19.26 0.42
C PRO A 52 5.50 20.37 1.48
N ALA A 53 6.59 21.12 1.69
CA ALA A 53 6.65 22.17 2.70
C ALA A 53 5.57 23.24 2.52
N GLY A 54 5.20 23.54 1.27
CA GLY A 54 4.20 24.56 0.90
C GLY A 54 2.74 24.23 1.24
N ILE A 55 2.42 23.01 1.68
CA ILE A 55 1.05 22.64 2.04
C ILE A 55 0.75 23.11 3.48
N ARG A 56 -0.39 23.79 3.67
CA ARG A 56 -0.85 24.22 4.99
C ARG A 56 -1.12 23.02 5.90
N ARG A 57 -0.62 23.07 7.13
CA ARG A 57 -0.78 22.00 8.14
C ARG A 57 -1.61 22.49 9.33
N VAL A 58 -2.45 21.61 9.85
CA VAL A 58 -3.30 21.85 11.01
C VAL A 58 -3.08 20.69 11.98
N ASP A 59 -2.37 21.01 13.05
CA ASP A 59 -2.08 20.05 14.10
C ASP A 59 -3.24 19.92 15.09
N VAL A 60 -3.66 18.69 15.30
CA VAL A 60 -4.61 18.30 16.33
C VAL A 60 -3.83 17.75 17.53
N ASP A 61 -4.15 18.28 18.71
CA ASP A 61 -3.55 17.83 19.96
C ASP A 61 -4.00 16.41 20.34
N LYS A 62 -3.03 15.51 20.58
CA LYS A 62 -3.28 14.10 20.94
C LYS A 62 -3.94 13.95 22.32
N GLY A 63 -3.74 14.90 23.22
CA GLY A 63 -3.98 14.72 24.67
C GLY A 63 -3.18 13.54 25.25
N ASP A 64 -3.50 13.10 26.47
CA ASP A 64 -2.79 12.02 27.18
C ASP A 64 -3.08 10.58 26.67
N TRP A 65 -3.73 10.42 25.50
CA TRP A 65 -4.24 9.12 25.06
C TRP A 65 -3.52 8.55 23.86
N SER A 66 -3.36 7.23 23.82
CA SER A 66 -2.86 6.55 22.62
C SER A 66 -3.88 6.62 21.48
N ILE A 67 -3.41 6.85 20.25
CA ILE A 67 -4.24 6.95 19.02
C ILE A 67 -5.10 5.69 18.80
N VAL A 68 -4.62 4.51 19.21
CA VAL A 68 -5.39 3.25 19.13
C VAL A 68 -6.57 3.28 20.10
N ALA A 69 -6.34 3.72 21.34
CA ALA A 69 -7.41 3.85 22.32
C ALA A 69 -8.43 4.89 21.86
N ALA A 70 -8.01 6.03 21.30
CA ALA A 70 -8.92 7.04 20.76
C ALA A 70 -9.83 6.49 19.64
N ARG A 71 -9.33 5.68 18.70
CA ARG A 71 -10.14 5.09 17.61
C ARG A 71 -11.15 4.06 18.09
N VAL A 72 -10.73 3.17 19.00
CA VAL A 72 -11.62 2.16 19.61
C VAL A 72 -12.66 2.89 20.43
N PHE A 73 -12.22 3.80 21.30
CA PHE A 73 -13.12 4.55 22.15
C PHE A 73 -14.07 5.41 21.32
N GLU A 74 -13.67 6.09 20.24
CA GLU A 74 -14.61 6.89 19.42
C GLU A 74 -15.54 6.02 18.56
N ALA A 75 -15.09 4.84 18.11
CA ALA A 75 -15.98 3.87 17.51
C ALA A 75 -17.14 3.50 18.46
N PHE A 76 -16.88 3.45 19.77
CA PHE A 76 -17.83 3.05 20.81
C PHE A 76 -18.38 4.20 21.71
N THR A 77 -17.85 5.43 21.65
CA THR A 77 -18.09 6.48 22.64
C THR A 77 -18.04 7.89 21.99
N PRO A 78 -19.15 8.64 21.93
CA PRO A 78 -19.29 9.88 21.15
C PRO A 78 -18.65 11.16 21.77
N TYR A 79 -18.21 11.14 23.03
CA TYR A 79 -17.93 12.35 23.80
C TYR A 79 -16.67 13.16 23.41
N ARG A 80 -15.77 12.63 22.57
CA ARG A 80 -14.51 13.33 22.18
C ARG A 80 -14.42 13.70 20.70
N ALA A 81 -15.43 13.35 19.90
CA ALA A 81 -15.49 13.73 18.49
C ALA A 81 -15.51 15.27 18.33
N GLY A 82 -16.15 15.99 19.27
CA GLY A 82 -16.36 17.43 19.16
C GLY A 82 -15.11 18.33 19.06
N LEU A 83 -13.90 17.89 19.46
CA LEU A 83 -12.69 18.70 19.25
C LEU A 83 -12.24 18.64 17.80
N VAL A 84 -12.12 17.43 17.25
CA VAL A 84 -11.70 17.20 15.87
C VAL A 84 -12.77 17.70 14.89
N GLU A 85 -14.04 17.49 15.21
CA GLU A 85 -15.16 18.02 14.43
C GLU A 85 -15.12 19.55 14.37
N ARG A 86 -14.81 20.23 15.50
CA ARG A 86 -14.60 21.68 15.54
C ARG A 86 -13.41 22.13 14.71
N VAL A 87 -12.35 21.32 14.60
CA VAL A 87 -11.23 21.62 13.68
C VAL A 87 -11.74 21.63 12.25
N PHE A 88 -12.39 20.56 11.79
CA PHE A 88 -12.94 20.50 10.42
C PHE A 88 -13.97 21.61 10.14
N GLN A 89 -14.82 21.96 11.11
CA GLN A 89 -15.75 23.09 10.99
C GLN A 89 -15.05 24.44 10.82
N LYS A 90 -13.95 24.69 11.56
CA LYS A 90 -13.18 25.94 11.46
C LYS A 90 -12.34 26.05 10.19
N LEU A 91 -12.06 24.93 9.52
CA LEU A 91 -11.32 24.94 8.26
C LEU A 91 -12.15 25.46 7.11
N ASP A 92 -13.48 25.42 7.22
CA ASP A 92 -14.40 25.86 6.17
C ASP A 92 -13.98 25.29 4.81
N ALA A 93 -13.76 23.96 4.80
CA ALA A 93 -13.30 23.24 3.62
C ALA A 93 -14.49 22.86 2.74
N ASP A 94 -14.34 23.05 1.42
CA ASP A 94 -15.35 22.68 0.44
C ASP A 94 -15.54 21.15 0.37
N VAL A 95 -14.47 20.40 0.66
CA VAL A 95 -14.48 18.92 0.65
C VAL A 95 -13.41 18.35 1.58
N ALA A 96 -13.73 17.24 2.26
CA ALA A 96 -12.79 16.51 3.10
C ALA A 96 -12.38 15.16 2.47
N LEU A 97 -11.09 14.97 2.24
CA LEU A 97 -10.49 13.74 1.73
C LEU A 97 -9.99 12.86 2.89
N PHE A 98 -10.36 11.58 2.87
CA PHE A 98 -9.90 10.55 3.79
C PHE A 98 -9.05 9.54 3.01
N PRO A 99 -7.73 9.75 2.92
CA PRO A 99 -6.84 8.87 2.17
C PRO A 99 -6.56 7.54 2.89
N GLN A 100 -7.28 7.24 3.97
CA GLN A 100 -7.16 6.01 4.74
C GLN A 100 -8.57 5.48 4.98
N GLN A 101 -8.77 4.16 4.81
CA GLN A 101 -10.05 3.40 4.70
C GLN A 101 -11.10 3.57 5.83
N SER A 102 -11.02 4.62 6.65
CA SER A 102 -12.01 4.98 7.66
C SER A 102 -12.13 6.49 7.77
N ILE A 103 -13.36 7.00 7.70
CA ILE A 103 -13.69 8.40 7.99
C ILE A 103 -13.66 8.60 9.51
N PHE A 104 -12.82 9.53 9.94
CA PHE A 104 -12.63 9.94 11.32
C PHE A 104 -12.32 11.44 11.33
N PRO A 105 -13.07 12.27 12.09
CA PRO A 105 -14.11 11.94 13.10
C PRO A 105 -15.47 11.50 12.52
N LYS A 106 -16.46 11.25 13.39
CA LYS A 106 -17.78 10.74 12.97
C LYS A 106 -18.64 11.76 12.23
N ALA A 107 -18.78 12.98 12.74
CA ALA A 107 -19.59 14.03 12.13
C ALA A 107 -18.70 15.09 11.47
N ILE A 108 -18.68 15.08 10.14
CA ILE A 108 -17.95 16.08 9.35
C ILE A 108 -19.00 16.80 8.53
N ALA A 109 -18.98 18.13 8.55
CA ALA A 109 -19.85 18.95 7.71
C ALA A 109 -19.35 18.92 6.27
N GLY A 110 -20.29 18.93 5.33
CA GLY A 110 -19.97 18.99 3.90
C GLY A 110 -19.58 17.66 3.24
N PRO A 111 -19.20 17.73 1.95
CA PRO A 111 -18.82 16.60 1.13
C PRO A 111 -17.55 15.89 1.59
N THR A 112 -17.53 14.57 1.40
CA THR A 112 -16.44 13.69 1.82
C THR A 112 -16.03 12.72 0.72
N VAL A 113 -14.72 12.55 0.54
CA VAL A 113 -14.15 11.57 -0.39
C VAL A 113 -13.31 10.57 0.37
N LEU A 114 -13.54 9.28 0.17
CA LEU A 114 -12.82 8.20 0.87
C LEU A 114 -11.95 7.41 -0.12
N ILE A 115 -10.66 7.25 0.18
CA ILE A 115 -9.78 6.35 -0.57
C ILE A 115 -9.75 4.97 0.11
N VAL A 116 -10.03 3.94 -0.68
CA VAL A 116 -10.01 2.54 -0.24
C VAL A 116 -8.82 1.83 -0.88
N HIS A 117 -7.81 1.51 -0.06
CA HIS A 117 -6.60 0.82 -0.53
C HIS A 117 -6.77 -0.69 -0.73
N ASP A 118 -7.67 -1.32 0.03
CA ASP A 118 -7.87 -2.76 0.00
C ASP A 118 -9.18 -3.15 0.70
N VAL A 119 -9.57 -4.41 0.48
CA VAL A 119 -10.77 -5.06 1.02
C VAL A 119 -10.42 -6.34 1.79
N GLN A 120 -9.18 -6.46 2.29
CA GLN A 120 -8.65 -7.71 2.83
C GLN A 120 -9.51 -8.27 3.97
N HIS A 121 -9.99 -7.39 4.84
CA HIS A 121 -10.80 -7.74 6.00
C HIS A 121 -12.18 -8.30 5.66
N LEU A 122 -12.69 -8.05 4.45
CA LEU A 122 -13.94 -8.62 3.93
C LEU A 122 -13.74 -10.03 3.39
N LEU A 123 -12.60 -10.28 2.75
CA LEU A 123 -12.30 -11.56 2.11
C LEU A 123 -11.66 -12.56 3.08
N PHE A 124 -10.80 -12.07 3.98
CA PHE A 124 -10.02 -12.89 4.91
C PHE A 124 -10.17 -12.43 6.36
N PRO A 125 -11.40 -12.36 6.91
CA PRO A 125 -11.62 -11.87 8.27
C PRO A 125 -10.82 -12.66 9.30
N HIS A 126 -10.67 -13.97 9.13
CA HIS A 126 -9.92 -14.85 10.04
C HIS A 126 -8.45 -14.46 10.25
N ARG A 127 -7.85 -13.68 9.33
CA ARG A 127 -6.46 -13.19 9.42
C ARG A 127 -6.27 -12.00 10.36
N PHE A 128 -7.36 -11.39 10.82
CA PHE A 128 -7.33 -10.24 11.72
C PHE A 128 -7.67 -10.66 13.15
N ARG A 129 -7.06 -9.99 14.15
CA ARG A 129 -7.42 -10.23 15.55
C ARG A 129 -8.88 -9.82 15.81
N ALA A 130 -9.53 -10.44 16.79
CA ALA A 130 -10.95 -10.21 17.08
C ALA A 130 -11.29 -8.72 17.27
N ARG A 131 -10.46 -7.97 18.01
CA ARG A 131 -10.63 -6.52 18.21
C ARG A 131 -10.52 -5.71 16.91
N ASP A 132 -9.60 -6.07 16.02
CA ASP A 132 -9.39 -5.37 14.75
C ASP A 132 -10.56 -5.65 13.79
N ARG A 133 -11.08 -6.89 13.80
CA ARG A 133 -12.30 -7.26 13.07
C ARG A 133 -13.51 -6.47 13.55
N MET A 134 -13.69 -6.36 14.87
CA MET A 134 -14.81 -5.64 15.48
C MET A 134 -14.75 -4.15 15.09
N PHE A 135 -13.58 -3.51 15.23
CA PHE A 135 -13.39 -2.13 14.80
C PHE A 135 -13.71 -1.95 13.31
N ARG A 136 -13.17 -2.79 12.42
CA ARG A 136 -13.41 -2.69 10.98
C ARG A 136 -14.88 -2.90 10.61
N ARG A 137 -15.55 -3.89 11.24
CA ARG A 137 -17.00 -4.14 11.07
C ARG A 137 -17.86 -2.93 11.46
N ALA A 138 -17.45 -2.15 12.45
CA ALA A 138 -18.16 -0.93 12.85
C ALA A 138 -17.78 0.28 11.98
N ALA A 139 -16.49 0.50 11.74
CA ALA A 139 -15.99 1.72 11.12
C ALA A 139 -16.17 1.76 9.60
N TYR A 140 -15.96 0.64 8.90
CA TYR A 140 -15.88 0.64 7.44
C TYR A 140 -17.25 0.78 6.78
N PRO A 141 -18.29 0.00 7.14
CA PRO A 141 -19.64 0.21 6.60
C PRO A 141 -20.18 1.61 6.89
N ARG A 142 -19.82 2.19 8.03
CA ARG A 142 -20.16 3.59 8.35
C ARG A 142 -19.46 4.57 7.41
N SER A 143 -18.16 4.38 7.20
CA SER A 143 -17.34 5.25 6.33
C SER A 143 -17.80 5.16 4.88
N LEU A 144 -18.07 3.95 4.37
CA LEU A 144 -18.58 3.73 3.03
C LEU A 144 -19.97 4.34 2.83
N ARG A 145 -20.86 4.32 3.83
CA ARG A 145 -22.16 5.00 3.76
C ARG A 145 -22.04 6.51 3.83
N ARG A 146 -21.07 7.04 4.60
CA ARG A 146 -20.89 8.48 4.80
C ARG A 146 -20.19 9.17 3.63
N ALA A 147 -19.25 8.50 2.97
CA ALA A 147 -18.49 9.05 1.85
C ALA A 147 -19.42 9.50 0.72
N ASP A 148 -19.27 10.70 0.18
CA ASP A 148 -20.08 11.15 -0.96
C ASP A 148 -19.52 10.55 -2.25
N ARG A 149 -18.19 10.52 -2.39
CA ARG A 149 -17.45 9.76 -3.41
C ARG A 149 -16.42 8.81 -2.78
N ILE A 150 -16.12 7.74 -3.48
CA ILE A 150 -15.12 6.74 -3.11
C ILE A 150 -14.10 6.61 -4.24
N ILE A 151 -12.82 6.63 -3.89
CA ILE A 151 -11.74 6.31 -4.80
C ILE A 151 -11.23 4.91 -4.42
N ALA A 152 -11.41 3.95 -5.31
CA ALA A 152 -10.81 2.62 -5.19
C ALA A 152 -9.48 2.61 -5.97
N ILE A 153 -8.42 2.07 -5.36
CA ILE A 153 -7.10 2.05 -6.01
C ILE A 153 -6.95 0.96 -7.09
N SER A 154 -7.97 0.12 -7.25
CA SER A 154 -8.05 -0.93 -8.27
C SER A 154 -9.49 -1.26 -8.61
N GLN A 155 -9.72 -1.77 -9.82
CA GLN A 155 -10.97 -2.34 -10.28
C GLN A 155 -11.40 -3.50 -9.39
N PHE A 156 -10.48 -4.38 -9.01
CA PHE A 156 -10.74 -5.45 -8.04
C PHE A 156 -11.31 -4.92 -6.72
N THR A 157 -10.73 -3.84 -6.16
CA THR A 157 -11.25 -3.22 -4.94
C THR A 157 -12.64 -2.63 -5.17
N ALA A 158 -12.86 -1.95 -6.29
CA ALA A 158 -14.17 -1.39 -6.63
C ALA A 158 -15.26 -2.47 -6.74
N ASP A 159 -14.96 -3.58 -7.40
CA ASP A 159 -15.94 -4.66 -7.61
C ASP A 159 -16.33 -5.29 -6.27
N ILE A 160 -15.37 -5.55 -5.38
CA ILE A 160 -15.67 -6.06 -4.03
C ILE A 160 -16.49 -5.07 -3.21
N LEU A 161 -16.27 -3.76 -3.36
CA LEU A 161 -17.10 -2.75 -2.68
C LEU A 161 -18.54 -2.75 -3.18
N VAL A 162 -18.77 -2.95 -4.48
CA VAL A 162 -20.13 -3.11 -5.04
C VAL A 162 -20.75 -4.41 -4.53
N GLU A 163 -20.08 -5.54 -4.75
CA GLU A 163 -20.60 -6.88 -4.49
C GLU A 163 -20.85 -7.17 -3.01
N ARG A 164 -19.90 -6.78 -2.13
CA ARG A 164 -19.93 -7.16 -0.71
C ARG A 164 -20.36 -6.05 0.23
N CYS A 165 -20.25 -4.80 -0.19
CA CYS A 165 -20.64 -3.65 0.63
C CYS A 165 -21.87 -2.90 0.11
N GLY A 166 -22.39 -3.25 -1.07
CA GLY A 166 -23.58 -2.60 -1.65
C GLY A 166 -23.34 -1.13 -1.99
N VAL A 167 -22.09 -0.73 -2.23
CA VAL A 167 -21.77 0.64 -2.64
C VAL A 167 -22.24 0.85 -4.08
N CYS A 168 -22.98 1.92 -4.34
CA CYS A 168 -23.40 2.26 -5.70
C CYS A 168 -22.18 2.51 -6.60
N ARG A 169 -22.15 1.90 -7.78
CA ARG A 169 -21.03 2.01 -8.73
C ARG A 169 -20.73 3.46 -9.11
N ASP A 170 -21.76 4.29 -9.26
CA ASP A 170 -21.62 5.72 -9.63
C ASP A 170 -20.90 6.54 -8.56
N ARG A 171 -20.84 6.04 -7.31
CA ARG A 171 -20.08 6.68 -6.24
C ARG A 171 -18.61 6.27 -6.23
N ILE A 172 -18.19 5.29 -7.03
CA ILE A 172 -16.83 4.75 -7.05
C ILE A 172 -16.10 5.20 -8.32
N ALA A 173 -14.99 5.92 -8.13
CA ALA A 173 -13.99 6.13 -9.16
C ALA A 173 -12.81 5.16 -8.95
N VAL A 174 -12.38 4.49 -10.01
CA VAL A 174 -11.17 3.67 -9.99
C VAL A 174 -9.98 4.53 -10.42
N VAL A 175 -9.04 4.76 -9.50
CA VAL A 175 -7.81 5.53 -9.78
C VAL A 175 -6.61 4.73 -9.33
N HIS A 176 -5.88 4.17 -10.29
CA HIS A 176 -4.70 3.37 -10.02
C HIS A 176 -3.55 4.25 -9.51
N PRO A 177 -2.74 3.76 -8.55
CA PRO A 177 -1.45 4.33 -8.21
C PRO A 177 -0.55 4.48 -9.43
N GLY A 178 0.30 5.51 -9.42
CA GLY A 178 1.20 5.80 -10.52
C GLY A 178 2.59 5.16 -10.41
N LEU A 179 3.34 5.18 -11.51
CA LEU A 179 4.79 4.93 -11.57
C LEU A 179 5.55 5.87 -10.61
N VAL A 180 6.66 5.40 -10.04
CA VAL A 180 7.45 6.19 -9.08
C VAL A 180 8.06 7.43 -9.74
N GLY A 181 8.38 7.34 -11.04
CA GLY A 181 8.94 8.45 -11.82
C GLY A 181 10.42 8.66 -11.53
N CYS A 182 11.18 7.57 -11.39
CA CYS A 182 12.60 7.63 -11.05
C CYS A 182 13.50 7.73 -12.30
N ASN A 183 14.63 8.44 -12.18
CA ASN A 183 15.66 8.43 -13.22
C ASN A 183 16.48 7.13 -13.11
N VAL A 184 16.07 6.10 -13.85
CA VAL A 184 16.64 4.74 -13.82
C VAL A 184 18.14 4.73 -14.08
N ASP A 185 18.63 5.60 -14.98
CA ASP A 185 20.04 5.67 -15.36
C ASP A 185 20.93 6.23 -14.24
N ALA A 186 20.36 7.05 -13.35
CA ALA A 186 21.08 7.63 -12.21
C ALA A 186 21.15 6.70 -10.98
N ILE A 187 20.51 5.53 -11.03
CA ILE A 187 20.44 4.59 -9.91
C ILE A 187 21.53 3.53 -10.07
N GLU A 188 22.51 3.51 -9.18
CA GLU A 188 23.52 2.44 -9.19
C GLU A 188 22.97 1.17 -8.53
N PRO A 189 23.19 -0.04 -9.11
CA PRO A 189 22.78 -1.29 -8.48
C PRO A 189 23.32 -1.43 -7.04
N TYR A 190 22.56 -2.13 -6.19
CA TYR A 190 23.02 -2.47 -4.85
C TYR A 190 24.08 -3.58 -4.93
N ASP A 191 25.26 -3.33 -4.37
CA ASP A 191 26.47 -4.14 -4.54
C ASP A 191 26.99 -4.78 -3.24
N GLU A 192 26.33 -4.53 -2.11
CA GLU A 192 26.74 -5.08 -0.81
C GLU A 192 26.33 -6.55 -0.60
N ILE A 193 25.51 -7.12 -1.50
CA ILE A 193 25.10 -8.53 -1.47
C ILE A 193 25.94 -9.32 -2.48
N PRO A 194 26.74 -10.32 -2.02
CA PRO A 194 27.55 -11.11 -2.93
C PRO A 194 26.69 -12.12 -3.70
N GLY A 195 26.88 -12.16 -5.03
CA GLY A 195 26.23 -13.10 -5.93
C GLY A 195 24.79 -12.75 -6.29
N PRO A 196 24.14 -13.52 -7.18
CA PRO A 196 22.79 -13.22 -7.62
C PRO A 196 21.78 -13.52 -6.50
N PHE A 197 20.74 -12.68 -6.39
CA PHE A 197 19.69 -12.86 -5.39
C PHE A 197 18.29 -12.63 -5.97
N LEU A 198 17.32 -13.31 -5.38
CA LEU A 198 15.90 -13.02 -5.51
C LEU A 198 15.52 -11.99 -4.46
N TYR A 199 14.80 -10.94 -4.85
CA TYR A 199 14.42 -9.86 -3.96
C TYR A 199 12.93 -9.94 -3.61
N TYR A 200 12.60 -9.77 -2.33
CA TYR A 200 11.21 -9.64 -1.89
C TYR A 200 11.01 -8.43 -0.95
N PRO A 201 10.48 -7.30 -1.48
CA PRO A 201 10.19 -6.10 -0.70
C PRO A 201 8.81 -6.15 -0.05
N ALA A 202 8.68 -6.86 1.08
CA ALA A 202 7.43 -6.95 1.80
C ALA A 202 7.59 -7.07 3.32
N ALA A 203 6.73 -6.35 4.04
CA ALA A 203 6.52 -6.65 5.45
C ALA A 203 6.05 -8.11 5.62
N SER A 204 6.49 -8.77 6.68
CA SER A 204 6.22 -10.19 6.95
C SER A 204 4.81 -10.45 7.49
N PHE A 205 3.78 -9.83 6.90
CA PHE A 205 2.39 -10.16 7.21
C PHE A 205 2.03 -11.54 6.64
N PRO A 206 1.11 -12.30 7.27
CA PRO A 206 0.77 -13.66 6.81
C PRO A 206 0.33 -13.76 5.35
N HIS A 207 -0.40 -12.76 4.84
CA HIS A 207 -0.90 -12.74 3.47
C HIS A 207 0.17 -12.44 2.42
N LYS A 208 1.38 -12.04 2.85
CA LYS A 208 2.54 -11.79 1.99
C LYS A 208 3.31 -13.10 1.71
N GLY A 209 2.72 -14.27 1.94
CA GLY A 209 3.21 -15.55 1.38
C GLY A 209 4.66 -15.96 1.67
N HIS A 210 5.31 -15.42 2.71
CA HIS A 210 6.72 -15.70 3.00
C HIS A 210 6.96 -17.19 3.25
N GLU A 211 6.03 -17.84 3.94
CA GLU A 211 6.10 -19.27 4.24
C GLU A 211 6.12 -20.11 2.95
N GLN A 212 5.21 -19.83 2.02
CA GLN A 212 5.19 -20.51 0.71
C GLN A 212 6.49 -20.27 -0.05
N LEU A 213 6.99 -19.03 -0.08
CA LEU A 213 8.25 -18.70 -0.75
C LEU A 213 9.43 -19.46 -0.15
N PHE A 214 9.49 -19.61 1.17
CA PHE A 214 10.57 -20.35 1.84
C PHE A 214 10.52 -21.83 1.51
N GLU A 215 9.34 -22.43 1.46
CA GLU A 215 9.17 -23.83 1.06
C GLU A 215 9.62 -24.09 -0.37
N THR A 216 9.23 -23.22 -1.29
CA THR A 216 9.61 -23.30 -2.70
C THR A 216 11.10 -23.07 -2.89
N PHE A 217 11.65 -22.07 -2.20
CA PHE A 217 13.07 -21.77 -2.23
C PHE A 217 13.89 -22.94 -1.68
N ALA A 218 13.48 -23.57 -0.56
CA ALA A 218 14.17 -24.74 -0.01
C ALA A 218 14.27 -25.89 -1.02
N LYS A 219 13.17 -26.21 -1.72
CA LYS A 219 13.19 -27.23 -2.79
C LYS A 219 14.14 -26.87 -3.93
N LEU A 220 14.22 -25.60 -4.33
CA LEU A 220 15.14 -25.17 -5.38
C LEU A 220 16.60 -25.17 -4.92
N ARG A 221 16.87 -24.91 -3.63
CA ARG A 221 18.23 -24.95 -3.06
C ARG A 221 18.85 -26.35 -3.02
N GLU A 222 18.05 -27.40 -3.12
CA GLU A 222 18.55 -28.78 -3.29
C GLU A 222 19.22 -28.99 -4.66
N ARG A 223 18.98 -28.10 -5.62
CA ARG A 223 19.59 -28.17 -6.95
C ARG A 223 20.97 -27.52 -6.97
N SER A 224 21.93 -28.18 -7.62
CA SER A 224 23.28 -27.65 -7.78
C SER A 224 23.37 -26.44 -8.73
N ASP A 225 22.38 -26.26 -9.61
CA ASP A 225 22.32 -25.21 -10.64
C ASP A 225 21.51 -23.97 -10.21
N PHE A 226 21.15 -23.86 -8.93
CA PHE A 226 20.35 -22.73 -8.42
C PHE A 226 21.24 -21.77 -7.58
N PRO A 227 21.84 -20.73 -8.20
CA PRO A 227 22.87 -19.90 -7.55
C PRO A 227 22.31 -18.79 -6.65
N TYR A 228 20.98 -18.68 -6.52
CA TYR A 228 20.35 -17.51 -5.93
C TYR A 228 20.26 -17.58 -4.41
N LYS A 229 20.58 -16.46 -3.76
CA LYS A 229 20.14 -16.17 -2.38
C LYS A 229 18.74 -15.54 -2.38
N LEU A 230 18.10 -15.48 -1.22
CA LEU A 230 16.84 -14.77 -1.02
C LEU A 230 17.04 -13.56 -0.11
N LEU A 231 16.73 -12.37 -0.62
CA LEU A 231 16.86 -11.10 0.09
C LEU A 231 15.48 -10.51 0.39
N LEU A 232 15.23 -10.18 1.66
CA LEU A 232 13.97 -9.66 2.15
C LEU A 232 14.16 -8.26 2.74
N THR A 233 13.26 -7.33 2.41
CA THR A 233 13.16 -6.01 3.06
C THR A 233 11.74 -5.76 3.54
N GLY A 234 11.58 -4.78 4.43
CA GLY A 234 10.30 -4.39 5.03
C GLY A 234 10.20 -4.72 6.52
N GLN A 235 9.03 -4.46 7.09
CA GLN A 235 8.81 -4.64 8.52
C GLN A 235 8.80 -6.13 8.93
N ARG A 236 9.56 -6.45 9.98
CA ARG A 236 9.43 -7.71 10.71
C ARG A 236 8.21 -7.65 11.64
N THR A 237 7.08 -8.19 11.20
CA THR A 237 5.84 -8.21 11.99
C THR A 237 5.89 -9.27 13.09
N ALA A 238 4.86 -9.38 13.92
CA ALA A 238 4.76 -10.45 14.91
C ALA A 238 4.86 -11.87 14.31
N HIS A 239 4.51 -12.03 13.03
CA HIS A 239 4.59 -13.30 12.30
C HIS A 239 6.04 -13.70 11.95
N TRP A 240 6.99 -12.75 11.94
CA TRP A 240 8.40 -13.02 11.63
C TRP A 240 9.04 -14.08 12.54
N ARG A 241 8.63 -14.16 13.81
CA ARG A 241 9.15 -15.17 14.74
C ARG A 241 8.84 -16.60 14.26
N GLY A 242 7.66 -16.84 13.70
CA GLY A 242 7.28 -18.13 13.12
C GLY A 242 8.09 -18.42 11.85
N LEU A 243 8.20 -17.41 10.98
CA LEU A 243 8.98 -17.48 9.75
C LEU A 243 10.46 -17.83 9.99
N ARG A 244 11.09 -17.27 11.02
CA ARG A 244 12.47 -17.64 11.41
C ARG A 244 12.60 -19.11 11.81
N LYS A 245 11.63 -19.65 12.57
CA LYS A 245 11.63 -21.08 12.91
C LYS A 245 11.48 -21.94 11.65
N ARG A 246 10.65 -21.51 10.70
CA ARG A 246 10.45 -22.19 9.42
C ARG A 246 11.75 -22.22 8.60
N LEU A 247 12.48 -21.10 8.51
CA LEU A 247 13.80 -21.04 7.87
C LEU A 247 14.79 -22.05 8.46
N THR A 248 14.87 -22.13 9.80
CA THR A 248 15.72 -23.13 10.48
C THR A 248 15.28 -24.55 10.18
N ALA A 249 13.97 -24.84 10.22
CA ALA A 249 13.44 -26.17 9.95
C ALA A 249 13.64 -26.62 8.49
N LEU A 250 13.70 -25.67 7.56
CA LEU A 250 13.96 -25.92 6.14
C LEU A 250 15.46 -25.95 5.80
N GLY A 251 16.36 -25.66 6.75
CA GLY A 251 17.80 -25.67 6.52
C GLY A 251 18.35 -24.54 5.63
N ILE A 252 17.54 -23.52 5.29
CA ILE A 252 17.91 -22.43 4.36
C ILE A 252 18.30 -21.12 5.05
N GLY A 253 18.54 -21.14 6.37
CA GLY A 253 18.75 -19.93 7.16
C GLY A 253 19.92 -19.05 6.69
N GLU A 254 20.99 -19.65 6.16
CA GLU A 254 22.18 -18.93 5.67
C GLU A 254 21.99 -18.34 4.27
N ASP A 255 21.03 -18.87 3.51
CA ASP A 255 20.70 -18.43 2.15
C ASP A 255 19.62 -17.33 2.12
N VAL A 256 19.00 -17.01 3.27
CA VAL A 256 17.95 -15.99 3.41
C VAL A 256 18.42 -14.82 4.27
N MET A 257 18.56 -13.66 3.65
CA MET A 257 18.96 -12.41 4.31
C MET A 257 17.75 -11.49 4.44
N HIS A 258 17.46 -11.01 5.65
CA HIS A 258 16.40 -10.03 5.87
C HIS A 258 17.00 -8.72 6.39
N LEU A 259 17.06 -7.68 5.57
CA LEU A 259 17.70 -6.40 5.93
C LEU A 259 16.83 -5.52 6.84
N GLY A 260 15.52 -5.73 6.81
CA GLY A 260 14.58 -4.91 7.57
C GLY A 260 14.13 -3.72 6.73
N PHE A 261 13.89 -2.57 7.38
CA PHE A 261 13.70 -1.33 6.64
C PHE A 261 15.04 -0.84 6.12
N VAL A 262 15.08 -0.53 4.82
CA VAL A 262 16.21 0.09 4.15
C VAL A 262 15.78 1.46 3.63
N PRO A 263 16.72 2.41 3.42
CA PRO A 263 16.43 3.70 2.82
C PRO A 263 15.69 3.57 1.48
N PRO A 264 14.80 4.52 1.11
CA PRO A 264 14.10 4.50 -0.18
C PRO A 264 15.04 4.40 -1.39
N SER A 265 16.21 5.04 -1.33
CA SER A 265 17.25 4.92 -2.36
C SER A 265 17.69 3.47 -2.53
N ASP A 266 17.99 2.77 -1.44
CA ASP A 266 18.45 1.38 -1.48
C ASP A 266 17.36 0.43 -1.97
N VAL A 267 16.07 0.72 -1.72
CA VAL A 267 14.97 -0.06 -2.33
C VAL A 267 15.09 -0.08 -3.86
N LEU A 268 15.33 1.07 -4.49
CA LEU A 268 15.47 1.17 -5.95
C LEU A 268 16.75 0.47 -6.44
N ARG A 269 17.86 0.65 -5.71
CA ARG A 269 19.14 -0.04 -6.01
C ARG A 269 19.00 -1.56 -5.95
N LEU A 270 18.22 -2.06 -4.98
CA LEU A 270 17.94 -3.48 -4.79
C LEU A 270 17.08 -4.07 -5.92
N TYR A 271 16.05 -3.35 -6.36
CA TYR A 271 15.28 -3.72 -7.55
C TYR A 271 16.18 -3.86 -8.79
N LYS A 272 17.09 -2.91 -9.00
CA LYS A 272 18.02 -2.89 -10.15
C LYS A 272 19.07 -4.02 -10.09
N ALA A 273 19.52 -4.39 -8.89
CA ALA A 273 20.50 -5.45 -8.69
C ALA A 273 19.91 -6.87 -8.65
N ALA A 274 18.61 -7.01 -8.36
CA ALA A 274 17.98 -8.31 -8.21
C ALA A 274 17.96 -9.09 -9.52
N ALA A 275 18.22 -10.41 -9.45
CA ALA A 275 18.03 -11.29 -10.60
C ALA A 275 16.54 -11.42 -10.97
N ALA A 276 15.68 -11.41 -9.93
CA ALA A 276 14.25 -11.23 -10.05
C ALA A 276 13.67 -10.75 -8.72
N VAL A 277 12.57 -10.00 -8.82
CA VAL A 277 11.67 -9.71 -7.71
C VAL A 277 10.63 -10.81 -7.64
N VAL A 278 10.54 -11.48 -6.50
CA VAL A 278 9.56 -12.55 -6.27
C VAL A 278 8.47 -12.05 -5.34
N PHE A 279 7.21 -12.24 -5.73
CA PHE A 279 6.07 -11.63 -5.05
C PHE A 279 4.94 -12.64 -4.80
N PRO A 280 5.10 -13.55 -3.80
CA PRO A 280 4.21 -14.67 -3.50
C PRO A 280 2.93 -14.24 -2.75
N SER A 281 2.51 -12.99 -2.88
CA SER A 281 1.37 -12.46 -2.13
C SER A 281 0.10 -13.25 -2.42
N GLN A 282 -0.69 -13.50 -1.38
CA GLN A 282 -2.00 -14.15 -1.48
C GLN A 282 -3.14 -13.14 -1.61
N PHE A 283 -2.83 -11.86 -1.36
CA PHE A 283 -3.77 -10.76 -1.48
C PHE A 283 -3.01 -9.45 -1.63
N GLU A 284 -3.47 -8.58 -2.52
CA GLU A 284 -2.99 -7.23 -2.72
C GLU A 284 -4.16 -6.29 -2.99
N GLY A 285 -4.04 -5.03 -2.55
CA GLY A 285 -4.97 -3.97 -2.92
C GLY A 285 -4.73 -3.46 -4.34
N PHE A 286 -3.46 -3.38 -4.75
CA PHE A 286 -3.04 -3.02 -6.11
C PHE A 286 -1.74 -3.75 -6.46
N GLY A 287 -0.67 -3.49 -5.70
CA GLY A 287 0.64 -4.12 -5.92
C GLY A 287 1.68 -3.16 -6.49
N GLN A 288 1.89 -2.00 -5.83
CA GLN A 288 2.89 -0.99 -6.22
C GLN A 288 4.29 -1.56 -6.53
N PRO A 289 4.81 -2.58 -5.80
CA PRO A 289 6.08 -3.22 -6.14
C PRO A 289 6.19 -3.76 -7.56
N ALA A 290 5.07 -4.10 -8.20
CA ALA A 290 5.04 -4.53 -9.59
C ALA A 290 5.45 -3.37 -10.53
N LEU A 291 4.88 -2.18 -10.31
CA LEU A 291 5.23 -0.98 -11.08
C LEU A 291 6.69 -0.59 -10.86
N GLU A 292 7.14 -0.57 -9.61
CA GLU A 292 8.54 -0.29 -9.23
C GLU A 292 9.52 -1.24 -9.94
N ALA A 293 9.23 -2.54 -9.92
CA ALA A 293 10.07 -3.55 -10.57
C ALA A 293 10.12 -3.36 -12.10
N THR A 294 8.97 -3.12 -12.75
CA THR A 294 8.93 -2.92 -14.19
C THR A 294 9.60 -1.62 -14.64
N GLU A 295 9.46 -0.55 -13.84
CA GLU A 295 10.11 0.74 -14.10
C GLU A 295 11.64 0.63 -14.03
N LEU A 296 12.15 -0.18 -13.09
CA LEU A 296 13.59 -0.42 -12.93
C LEU A 296 14.15 -1.54 -13.81
N GLY A 297 13.34 -2.08 -14.74
CA GLY A 297 13.78 -3.12 -15.65
C GLY A 297 14.11 -4.45 -14.94
N ALA A 298 13.40 -4.77 -13.86
CA ALA A 298 13.55 -6.04 -13.15
C ALA A 298 12.56 -7.10 -13.69
N LYS A 299 12.93 -8.38 -13.56
CA LYS A 299 11.96 -9.49 -13.67
C LYS A 299 11.06 -9.47 -12.45
N PHE A 300 9.76 -9.29 -12.63
CA PHE A 300 8.77 -9.35 -11.56
C PHE A 300 7.95 -10.64 -11.68
N ILE A 301 8.21 -11.60 -10.81
CA ILE A 301 7.54 -12.90 -10.77
C ILE A 301 6.56 -12.89 -9.60
N CYS A 302 5.26 -13.04 -9.85
CA CYS A 302 4.23 -12.89 -8.84
C CYS A 302 3.20 -14.02 -8.82
N SER A 303 2.43 -14.11 -7.73
CA SER A 303 1.26 -14.98 -7.67
C SER A 303 0.19 -14.52 -8.66
N ARG A 304 -0.65 -15.43 -9.14
CA ARG A 304 -1.83 -15.12 -9.97
C ARG A 304 -2.92 -14.41 -9.17
N LEU A 305 -2.87 -13.07 -9.13
CA LEU A 305 -3.89 -12.23 -8.50
C LEU A 305 -4.59 -11.34 -9.53
N PRO A 306 -5.91 -11.06 -9.38
CA PRO A 306 -6.65 -10.18 -10.30
C PRO A 306 -5.99 -8.83 -10.50
N VAL A 307 -5.42 -8.24 -9.44
CA VAL A 307 -4.76 -6.94 -9.51
C VAL A 307 -3.50 -6.93 -10.37
N PHE A 308 -2.78 -8.05 -10.53
CA PHE A 308 -1.60 -8.10 -11.40
C PHE A 308 -1.99 -8.21 -12.88
N ALA A 309 -3.06 -8.96 -13.19
CA ALA A 309 -3.67 -8.91 -14.51
C ALA A 309 -4.22 -7.50 -14.82
N GLU A 310 -4.82 -6.85 -13.81
CA GLU A 310 -5.30 -5.47 -13.91
C GLU A 310 -4.18 -4.44 -14.08
N ILE A 311 -2.99 -4.66 -13.52
CA ILE A 311 -1.79 -3.83 -13.79
C ILE A 311 -1.26 -4.08 -15.20
N GLY A 312 -1.46 -5.28 -15.75
CA GLY A 312 -0.93 -5.71 -17.04
C GLY A 312 0.34 -6.52 -16.92
N ILE A 313 0.55 -7.26 -15.83
CA ILE A 313 1.67 -8.20 -15.72
C ILE A 313 1.41 -9.39 -16.65
N PRO A 314 2.30 -9.72 -17.60
CA PRO A 314 2.08 -10.83 -18.52
C PRO A 314 1.92 -12.16 -17.80
N GLN A 315 1.06 -13.02 -18.33
CA GLN A 315 0.72 -14.32 -17.71
C GLN A 315 1.96 -15.18 -17.45
N GLN A 316 3.00 -15.11 -18.29
CA GLN A 316 4.22 -15.89 -18.09
C GLN A 316 5.01 -15.56 -16.81
N TRP A 317 4.74 -14.40 -16.21
CA TRP A 317 5.36 -13.96 -14.96
C TRP A 317 4.46 -14.22 -13.75
N GLN A 318 3.23 -14.70 -13.98
CA GLN A 318 2.27 -15.03 -12.94
C GLN A 318 2.23 -16.55 -12.69
N ILE A 319 2.82 -16.97 -11.58
CA ILE A 319 3.06 -18.38 -11.26
C ILE A 319 2.24 -18.86 -10.06
N ASP A 320 2.18 -20.18 -9.91
CA ASP A 320 1.89 -20.78 -8.61
C ASP A 320 3.21 -21.01 -7.88
N PHE A 321 3.44 -20.28 -6.77
CA PHE A 321 4.65 -20.46 -6.00
C PHE A 321 4.73 -21.84 -5.34
N ALA A 322 3.63 -22.58 -5.16
CA ALA A 322 3.70 -23.95 -4.65
C ALA A 322 4.42 -24.93 -5.59
N ASP A 323 4.60 -24.53 -6.86
CA ASP A 323 5.30 -25.26 -7.90
C ASP A 323 6.69 -24.63 -8.16
N PRO A 324 7.78 -25.24 -7.64
CA PRO A 324 9.14 -24.74 -7.85
C PRO A 324 9.55 -24.67 -9.32
N ASP A 325 9.02 -25.55 -10.17
CA ASP A 325 9.39 -25.61 -11.58
C ASP A 325 8.87 -24.38 -12.34
N GLN A 326 7.72 -23.83 -11.93
CA GLN A 326 7.22 -22.57 -12.49
C GLN A 326 8.11 -21.38 -12.12
N LEU A 327 8.62 -21.32 -10.88
CA LEU A 327 9.57 -20.29 -10.48
C LEU A 327 10.89 -20.42 -11.26
N LEU A 328 11.41 -21.64 -11.38
CA LEU A 328 12.63 -21.91 -12.14
C LEU A 328 12.45 -21.54 -13.63
N ALA A 329 11.33 -21.93 -14.24
CA ALA A 329 11.02 -21.60 -15.63
C ALA A 329 10.90 -20.09 -15.84
N ALA A 330 10.27 -19.36 -14.91
CA ALA A 330 10.19 -17.90 -14.98
C ALA A 330 11.56 -17.23 -14.84
N LEU A 331 12.43 -17.71 -13.94
CA LEU A 331 13.79 -17.20 -13.78
C LEU A 331 14.63 -17.36 -15.06
N GLY A 332 14.47 -18.49 -15.77
CA GLY A 332 15.18 -18.79 -17.01
C GLY A 332 14.75 -17.95 -18.23
N ARG A 333 13.65 -17.19 -18.15
CA ARG A 333 13.20 -16.34 -19.26
C ARG A 333 14.17 -15.17 -19.47
N PRO A 334 14.46 -14.76 -20.72
CA PRO A 334 15.30 -13.60 -20.97
C PRO A 334 14.56 -12.29 -20.70
N GLY A 335 15.32 -11.24 -20.37
CA GLY A 335 14.81 -9.87 -20.25
C GLY A 335 13.97 -9.59 -19.00
N PRO A 336 13.55 -8.32 -18.83
CA PRO A 336 12.72 -7.88 -17.71
C PRO A 336 11.23 -8.17 -17.94
N THR A 337 10.42 -7.93 -16.91
CA THR A 337 8.96 -7.90 -17.08
C THR A 337 8.56 -6.59 -17.75
N VAL A 338 7.86 -6.68 -18.88
CA VAL A 338 7.24 -5.53 -19.58
C VAL A 338 5.74 -5.64 -19.41
N LEU A 339 5.08 -4.55 -19.05
CA LEU A 339 3.62 -4.52 -18.89
C LEU A 339 2.92 -4.65 -20.24
N ASP A 340 1.82 -5.40 -20.29
CA ASP A 340 0.95 -5.56 -21.47
C ASP A 340 0.18 -4.27 -21.82
N LYS A 341 0.22 -3.27 -20.93
CA LYS A 341 -0.41 -1.97 -21.11
C LYS A 341 0.36 -0.88 -20.34
N PRO A 342 0.24 0.39 -20.74
CA PRO A 342 0.87 1.48 -20.01
C PRO A 342 0.31 1.59 -18.59
N ALA A 343 1.21 1.85 -17.64
CA ALA A 343 0.84 2.25 -16.28
C ALA A 343 0.70 3.78 -16.21
N PRO A 344 -0.23 4.30 -15.40
CA PRO A 344 -0.35 5.74 -15.20
C PRO A 344 0.85 6.27 -14.41
N THR A 345 1.09 7.56 -14.52
CA THR A 345 1.99 8.33 -13.64
C THR A 345 1.25 8.81 -12.40
N TRP A 346 1.99 9.21 -11.36
CA TRP A 346 1.36 9.84 -10.19
C TRP A 346 0.70 11.18 -10.52
N ALA A 347 1.19 11.89 -11.55
CA ALA A 347 0.56 13.13 -12.02
C ALA A 347 -0.84 12.86 -12.60
N GLU A 348 -0.97 11.91 -13.53
CA GLU A 348 -2.27 11.51 -14.09
C GLU A 348 -3.21 10.95 -13.02
N ALA A 349 -2.68 10.18 -12.07
CA ALA A 349 -3.45 9.68 -10.93
C ALA A 349 -3.96 10.85 -10.06
N ALA A 350 -3.10 11.84 -9.77
CA ALA A 350 -3.46 13.01 -8.98
C ALA A 350 -4.53 13.87 -9.65
N GLU A 351 -4.41 14.14 -10.94
CA GLU A 351 -5.42 14.88 -11.72
C GLU A 351 -6.78 14.19 -11.62
N ARG A 352 -6.83 12.87 -11.88
CA ARG A 352 -8.06 12.09 -11.77
C ARG A 352 -8.64 12.08 -10.35
N MET A 353 -7.80 12.01 -9.31
CA MET A 353 -8.28 12.11 -7.93
C MET A 353 -8.85 13.50 -7.62
N LEU A 354 -8.17 14.56 -8.06
CA LEU A 354 -8.63 15.94 -7.85
C LEU A 354 -9.96 16.21 -8.56
N ASP A 355 -10.17 15.65 -9.75
CA ASP A 355 -11.44 15.77 -10.46
C ASP A 355 -12.59 15.09 -9.71
N VAL A 356 -12.35 13.90 -9.13
CA VAL A 356 -13.32 13.22 -8.26
C VAL A 356 -13.61 14.05 -7.00
N ILE A 357 -12.58 14.68 -6.43
CA ILE A 357 -12.69 15.52 -5.24
C ILE A 357 -13.48 16.80 -5.54
N ARG A 358 -13.19 17.47 -6.65
CA ARG A 358 -13.92 18.65 -7.14
C ARG A 358 -15.39 18.31 -7.43
N GLY A 359 -15.64 17.20 -8.11
CA GLY A 359 -16.98 16.73 -8.42
C GLY A 359 -17.79 16.25 -7.20
N ALA A 360 -17.18 16.11 -6.02
CA ALA A 360 -17.91 15.86 -4.78
C ALA A 360 -18.42 17.17 -4.13
N ALA A 361 -17.80 18.31 -4.42
CA ALA A 361 -18.18 19.62 -3.89
C ALA A 361 -19.32 20.31 -4.67
N CYS A 362 -19.56 19.88 -5.92
CA CYS A 362 -20.55 20.44 -6.83
C CYS A 362 -21.97 19.94 -6.61
#